data_AF-A0A316FWJ3-F1
#
_entry.id   AF-A0A316FWJ3-F1
#
_cell.length_a   1.000
_cell.length_b   1.000
_cell.length_c   1.000
_cell.angle_alpha   90.00
_cell.angle_beta   90.00
_cell.angle_gamma   90.00
#
_symmetry.space_group_name_H-M   'P 1'
#
loop_
_entity.id
_entity.type
_entity.pdbx_description
1 polymer ?
#
loop_
_entity_poly.entity_id
_entity_poly.type
_entity_poly.pdbx_seq_one_letter_code
_entity_poly.pdbx_strand_id
1 'polypeptide(L)'
;MISVCLLIGFGIQYFTGFNWLTATLLVMIAVLVNGLIIFNDELDKGGFDYKEGVTDTPEAKTEQSKANKIQVVIIVLLIIGAVWSYI
;
A
#
# COMPACT_ATOMS: atom_id res chain seq x y z
N MET A 1 -3.66 27.05 1.82
CA MET A 1 -3.79 25.57 1.77
C MET A 1 -4.33 25.10 0.43
N ILE A 2 -5.51 25.56 -0.02
CA ILE A 2 -6.07 25.21 -1.35
C ILE A 2 -5.09 25.53 -2.49
N SER A 3 -4.48 26.73 -2.47
CA SER A 3 -3.50 27.15 -3.46
C SER A 3 -2.26 26.26 -3.54
N VAL A 4 -1.86 25.67 -2.40
CA VAL A 4 -0.71 24.73 -2.32
C VAL A 4 -1.11 23.39 -2.92
N CYS A 5 -2.30 22.87 -2.59
CA CYS A 5 -2.80 21.63 -3.18
C CYS A 5 -2.94 21.74 -4.70
N LEU A 6 -3.43 22.88 -5.20
CA LEU A 6 -3.52 23.15 -6.64
C LEU A 6 -2.13 23.19 -7.30
N LEU A 7 -1.14 23.85 -6.69
CA LEU A 7 0.23 23.91 -7.21
C LEU A 7 0.89 22.53 -7.27
N ILE A 8 0.76 21.73 -6.22
CA ILE A 8 1.28 20.35 -6.22
C ILE A 8 0.56 19.55 -7.30
N GLY A 9 -0.75 19.73 -7.47
CA GLY A 9 -1.52 18.98 -8.46
C GLY A 9 -1.19 19.35 -9.89
N PHE A 10 -1.00 20.64 -10.17
CA PHE A 10 -0.47 21.10 -11.45
C PHE A 10 0.94 20.57 -11.71
N GLY A 11 1.81 20.57 -10.69
CA GLY A 11 3.15 20.02 -10.80
C GLY A 11 3.13 18.55 -11.18
N ILE A 12 2.36 17.74 -10.46
CA ILE A 12 2.21 16.32 -10.76
C ILE A 12 1.67 16.11 -12.17
N GLN A 13 0.59 16.79 -12.55
CA GLN A 13 -0.01 16.65 -13.88
C GLN A 13 0.95 17.08 -14.99
N TYR A 14 1.69 18.16 -14.79
CA TYR A 14 2.66 18.66 -15.77
C TYR A 14 3.82 17.68 -15.98
N PHE A 15 4.38 17.12 -14.90
CA PHE A 15 5.56 16.25 -14.99
C PHE A 15 5.25 14.78 -15.30
N THR A 16 4.05 14.30 -14.96
CA THR A 16 3.70 12.86 -15.07
C THR A 16 2.57 12.57 -16.05
N GLY A 17 1.79 13.58 -16.44
CA GLY A 17 0.55 13.38 -17.19
C GLY A 17 -0.61 12.81 -16.37
N PHE A 18 -0.40 12.54 -15.07
CA PHE A 18 -1.44 12.03 -14.17
C PHE A 18 -2.27 13.16 -13.57
N ASN A 19 -3.59 12.96 -13.49
CA ASN A 19 -4.41 13.84 -12.67
C ASN A 19 -4.17 13.57 -11.17
N TRP A 20 -4.67 14.47 -10.33
CA TRP A 20 -4.49 14.40 -8.87
C TRP A 20 -4.99 13.08 -8.27
N LEU A 21 -6.09 12.54 -8.79
CA LEU A 21 -6.67 11.29 -8.30
C LEU A 21 -5.76 10.11 -8.62
N THR A 22 -5.31 9.96 -9.87
CA THR A 22 -4.37 8.91 -10.28
C THR A 22 -3.11 8.94 -9.45
N ALA A 23 -2.52 10.12 -9.26
CA ALA A 23 -1.30 10.27 -8.46
C ALA A 23 -1.51 9.88 -7.00
N THR A 24 -2.62 10.29 -6.39
CA THR A 24 -2.95 9.92 -5.00
C THR A 24 -3.12 8.42 -4.86
N LEU A 25 -3.80 7.77 -5.80
CA LEU A 25 -3.99 6.33 -5.81
C LEU A 25 -2.66 5.58 -5.93
N LEU A 26 -1.75 6.02 -6.81
CA LEU A 26 -0.41 5.45 -6.95
C LEU A 26 0.42 5.57 -5.67
N VAL A 27 0.36 6.73 -4.99
CA VAL A 27 1.03 6.91 -3.69
C VAL A 27 0.45 5.96 -2.63
N MET A 28 -0.88 5.85 -2.54
CA MET A 28 -1.50 4.91 -1.59
C MET A 28 -1.12 3.46 -1.87
N ILE A 29 -1.07 3.05 -3.14
CA ILE A 29 -0.59 1.72 -3.54
C ILE A 29 0.85 1.51 -3.06
N ALA A 30 1.75 2.47 -3.30
CA ALA A 30 3.15 2.35 -2.89
C ALA A 30 3.30 2.21 -1.36
N VAL A 31 2.56 3.00 -0.58
CA VAL A 31 2.55 2.91 0.89
C VAL A 31 2.03 1.55 1.35
N LEU A 32 0.93 1.06 0.76
CA LEU A 32 0.34 -0.22 1.14
C LEU A 32 1.22 -1.41 0.76
N VAL A 33 1.88 -1.38 -0.40
CA VAL A 33 2.85 -2.41 -0.79
C VAL A 33 4.03 -2.43 0.17
N ASN A 34 4.57 -1.26 0.52
CA ASN A 34 5.66 -1.17 1.49
C ASN A 34 5.24 -1.71 2.87
N GLY A 35 4.06 -1.32 3.34
CA GLY A 35 3.49 -1.85 4.59
C GLY A 35 3.28 -3.37 4.56
N LEU A 36 2.85 -3.94 3.44
CA LEU A 36 2.68 -5.38 3.27
C LEU A 36 4.03 -6.12 3.36
N ILE A 37 5.10 -5.55 2.78
CA ILE A 37 6.44 -6.13 2.85
C ILE A 37 6.95 -6.12 4.29
N ILE A 38 6.89 -4.96 4.96
CA ILE A 38 7.34 -4.80 6.35
C ILE A 38 6.57 -5.73 7.28
N PHE A 39 5.24 -5.76 7.18
CA PHE A 39 4.39 -6.61 8.01
C PHE A 39 4.73 -8.10 7.89
N ASN A 40 5.16 -8.55 6.70
CA ASN A 40 5.57 -9.94 6.50
C ASN A 40 6.98 -10.20 7.02
N ASP A 41 7.91 -9.27 6.80
CA ASP A 41 9.29 -9.39 7.27
C ASP A 41 9.39 -9.36 8.80
N GLU A 42 8.58 -8.54 9.46
CA GLU A 42 8.53 -8.41 10.92
C GLU A 42 8.11 -9.71 11.64
N LEU A 43 7.31 -10.56 10.98
CA LEU A 43 6.79 -11.81 11.55
C LEU A 43 7.60 -13.06 11.15
N ASP A 44 8.54 -12.91 10.21
CA ASP A 44 9.42 -13.99 9.79
C ASP A 44 10.63 -14.14 10.74
N LYS A 45 11.30 -15.29 10.66
CA LYS A 45 12.46 -15.58 11.53
C LYS A 45 13.58 -14.56 11.27
N GLY A 46 13.86 -13.72 12.27
CA GLY A 46 14.84 -12.63 12.17
C GLY A 46 14.23 -11.25 11.99
N GLY A 47 12.90 -11.17 11.84
CA GLY A 47 12.15 -9.92 11.88
C GLY A 47 12.21 -9.24 13.24
N PHE A 48 12.06 -7.91 13.26
CA PHE A 48 12.16 -7.11 14.48
C PHE A 48 11.16 -7.52 15.57
N ASP A 49 9.93 -7.83 15.17
CA ASP A 49 8.84 -8.22 16.07
C ASP A 49 8.67 -9.74 16.21
N TYR A 50 9.58 -10.53 15.63
CA TYR A 50 9.54 -11.98 15.70
C TYR A 50 9.69 -12.48 17.14
N LYS A 51 8.75 -13.33 17.55
CA LYS A 51 8.75 -14.04 18.84
C LYS A 51 8.44 -15.50 18.61
N GLU A 52 9.42 -16.35 18.90
CA GLU A 52 9.29 -17.80 18.84
C GLU A 52 8.19 -18.28 19.81
N GLY A 53 7.31 -19.16 19.32
CA GLY A 53 6.16 -19.67 20.06
C GLY A 53 4.97 -18.70 20.13
N VAL A 54 5.06 -17.51 19.55
CA VAL A 54 3.97 -16.51 19.51
C VAL A 54 3.63 -16.18 18.06
N THR A 55 4.59 -15.62 17.33
CA THR A 55 4.41 -15.11 15.95
C THR A 55 4.53 -16.19 14.87
N ASP A 56 5.20 -17.31 15.17
CA ASP A 56 5.37 -18.43 14.23
C ASP A 56 4.36 -19.57 14.42
N THR A 57 3.39 -19.38 15.31
CA THR A 57 2.31 -20.34 15.53
C THR A 57 1.46 -20.50 14.25
N PRO A 58 0.87 -21.69 14.02
CA PRO A 58 -0.02 -21.90 12.88
C PRO A 58 -1.21 -20.92 12.85
N GLU A 59 -1.69 -20.52 14.01
CA GLU A 59 -2.78 -19.55 14.19
C GLU A 59 -2.34 -18.14 13.75
N ALA A 60 -1.19 -17.66 14.23
CA ALA A 60 -0.63 -16.38 13.83
C ALA A 60 -0.38 -16.31 12.31
N LYS A 61 0.19 -17.37 11.72
CA LYS A 61 0.39 -17.46 10.26
C LYS A 61 -0.92 -17.46 9.47
N THR A 62 -1.96 -18.07 10.02
CA THR A 62 -3.29 -18.09 9.37
C THR A 62 -3.91 -16.71 9.37
N GLU A 63 -3.87 -15.99 10.50
CA GLU A 63 -4.38 -14.62 10.60
C GLU A 63 -3.57 -13.65 9.75
N GLN A 64 -2.24 -13.77 9.74
CA GLN A 64 -1.36 -13.03 8.84
C GLN A 64 -1.73 -13.27 7.36
N SER A 65 -1.94 -14.54 6.96
CA SER A 65 -2.36 -14.87 5.60
C SER A 65 -3.70 -14.24 5.23
N LYS A 66 -4.67 -14.20 6.16
CA LYS A 66 -5.95 -13.53 5.94
C LYS A 66 -5.77 -12.03 5.75
N ALA A 67 -5.01 -11.37 6.64
CA ALA A 67 -4.71 -9.94 6.54
C ALA A 67 -4.04 -9.60 5.20
N ASN A 68 -3.03 -10.39 4.80
CA ASN A 68 -2.35 -10.23 3.53
C ASN A 68 -3.30 -10.34 2.33
N LYS A 69 -4.19 -11.34 2.32
CA LYS A 69 -5.17 -11.50 1.24
C LYS A 69 -6.08 -10.27 1.12
N ILE A 70 -6.56 -9.74 2.24
CA ILE A 70 -7.40 -8.54 2.26
C ILE A 70 -6.62 -7.34 1.73
N GLN A 71 -5.38 -7.12 2.21
CA GLN A 71 -4.54 -6.01 1.77
C GLN A 71 -4.20 -6.10 0.27
N VAL A 72 -3.92 -7.30 -0.24
CA VAL A 72 -3.70 -7.53 -1.67
C VAL A 72 -4.95 -7.20 -2.48
N VAL A 73 -6.15 -7.59 -2.03
CA VAL A 73 -7.41 -7.23 -2.70
C VAL A 73 -7.60 -5.70 -2.74
N ILE A 74 -7.32 -5.01 -1.63
CA ILE A 74 -7.40 -3.54 -1.57
C ILE A 74 -6.42 -2.91 -2.57
N ILE A 75 -5.16 -3.37 -2.60
CA ILE A 75 -4.15 -2.88 -3.54
C ILE A 75 -4.61 -3.09 -4.99
N VAL A 76 -5.17 -4.26 -5.32
CA VAL A 76 -5.70 -4.54 -6.68
C VAL A 76 -6.84 -3.59 -7.03
N LEU A 77 -7.78 -3.35 -6.12
CA LEU A 77 -8.88 -2.40 -6.34
C LEU A 77 -8.36 -0.96 -6.56
N LEU A 78 -7.34 -0.55 -5.81
CA LEU A 78 -6.70 0.76 -6.00
C LEU A 78 -5.98 0.86 -7.34
N ILE A 79 -5.31 -0.21 -7.80
CA ILE A 79 -4.68 -0.26 -9.12
C ILE A 79 -5.74 -0.11 -10.21
N ILE A 80 -6.85 -0.83 -10.12
CA ILE A 80 -7.97 -0.70 -11.07
C ILE A 80 -8.49 0.74 -11.07
N GLY A 81 -8.68 1.33 -9.88
CA GLY A 81 -9.08 2.73 -9.74
C GLY A 81 -8.07 3.70 -10.35
N ALA A 82 -6.77 3.45 -10.18
CA ALA A 82 -5.71 4.30 -10.73
C ALA A 82 -5.74 4.24 -12.27
N VAL A 83 -5.83 3.04 -12.85
CA VAL A 83 -5.93 2.83 -14.30
C VAL A 83 -7.20 3.48 -14.85
N TRP A 84 -8.35 3.30 -14.20
CA TRP A 84 -9.60 3.93 -14.60
C TRP A 84 -9.52 5.46 -14.56
N SER A 85 -8.95 6.01 -13.49
CA SER A 85 -8.82 7.47 -13.32
C SER A 85 -7.85 8.11 -14.32
N TYR A 86 -6.99 7.32 -14.95
CA TYR A 86 -5.99 7.81 -15.90
C TYR A 86 -6.56 7.94 -17.33
N ILE A 87 -7.57 7.14 -17.67
CA ILE A 87 -8.32 7.20 -18.94
C ILE A 87 -9.18 8.47 -18.97
#